data_AF-A0A2P0B0Q4-F1
#
_entry.id   AF-A0A2P0B0Q4-F1
#
_cell.length_a   1.000
_cell.length_b   1.000
_cell.length_c   1.000
_cell.angle_alpha   90.00
_cell.angle_beta   90.00
_cell.angle_gamma   90.00
#
_symmetry.space_group_name_H-M   'P 1'
#
loop_
_entity.id
_entity.type
_entity.pdbx_description
1 polymer ?
#
loop_
_entity_poly.entity_id
_entity_poly.type
_entity_poly.pdbx_seq_one_letter_code
_entity_poly.pdbx_strand_id
1 'polypeptide(L)'
;MACGRVFTVDEKVRTNDWPDILLERWSDEERATPGWIQKPLACDFIAYAFAPSRRCYLLPVAPLQRAWRMNGRHWIDLYGERRALNPGYRTSNVPVPIETLMGAIAAAMVL
;
A
#
# COMPACT_ATOMS: atom_id res chain seq x y z
N MET A 1 -17.30 -17.06 -22.22
CA MET A 1 -16.58 -15.89 -22.77
C MET A 1 -15.32 -15.68 -21.94
N ALA A 2 -14.14 -15.64 -22.56
CA ALA A 2 -12.89 -15.25 -21.90
C ALA A 2 -12.22 -14.18 -22.76
N CYS A 3 -11.79 -13.06 -22.17
CA CYS A 3 -11.22 -11.93 -22.93
C CYS A 3 -9.70 -12.07 -23.20
N GLY A 4 -9.06 -13.14 -22.70
CA GLY A 4 -7.63 -13.45 -22.92
C GLY A 4 -6.64 -12.55 -22.16
N ARG A 5 -7.10 -11.51 -21.46
CA ARG A 5 -6.25 -10.61 -20.68
C ARG A 5 -5.84 -11.25 -19.35
N VAL A 6 -4.56 -11.18 -19.04
CA VAL A 6 -3.98 -11.60 -17.76
C VAL A 6 -3.72 -10.35 -16.92
N PHE A 7 -4.08 -10.42 -15.64
CA PHE A 7 -3.68 -9.44 -14.63
C PHE A 7 -2.93 -10.16 -13.52
N THR A 8 -1.83 -9.56 -13.05
CA THR A 8 -1.03 -10.11 -11.95
C THR A 8 -1.37 -9.41 -10.63
N VAL A 9 -1.43 -10.18 -9.55
CA VAL A 9 -1.85 -9.70 -8.23
C VAL A 9 -0.84 -10.13 -7.18
N ASP A 10 -0.39 -9.20 -6.35
CA ASP A 10 0.36 -9.50 -5.12
C ASP A 10 -0.58 -9.43 -3.91
N GLU A 11 -0.33 -10.24 -2.88
CA GLU A 11 -1.20 -10.36 -1.72
C GLU A 11 -0.60 -9.73 -0.47
N LYS A 12 -1.44 -9.07 0.31
CA LYS A 12 -1.11 -8.53 1.64
C LYS A 12 -2.26 -8.85 2.58
N VAL A 13 -1.96 -9.53 3.68
CA VAL A 13 -2.99 -9.98 4.64
C VAL A 13 -2.71 -9.40 6.02
N ARG A 14 -3.73 -8.79 6.62
CA ARG A 14 -3.76 -8.31 8.00
C ARG A 14 -4.59 -9.27 8.85
N THR A 15 -4.06 -9.68 10.00
CA THR A 15 -4.71 -10.61 10.93
C THR A 15 -5.75 -9.95 11.85
N ASN A 16 -5.80 -8.61 11.87
CA ASN A 16 -6.78 -7.81 12.60
C ASN A 16 -7.46 -6.84 11.63
N ASP A 17 -8.68 -6.42 11.93
CA ASP A 17 -9.35 -5.34 11.22
C ASP A 17 -8.79 -3.98 11.62
N TRP A 18 -8.54 -3.12 10.62
CA TRP A 18 -8.08 -1.75 10.80
C TRP A 18 -8.88 -0.78 9.92
N PRO A 19 -9.01 0.48 10.33
CA PRO A 19 -9.63 1.53 9.52
C PRO A 19 -8.67 2.13 8.47
N ASP A 20 -7.43 1.63 8.41
CA ASP A 20 -6.37 2.10 7.51
C ASP A 20 -5.80 0.97 6.64
N ILE A 21 -5.15 1.37 5.54
CA ILE A 21 -4.20 0.53 4.80
C ILE A 21 -2.79 0.93 5.23
N LEU A 22 -2.03 -0.04 5.71
CA LEU A 22 -0.65 0.18 6.16
C LEU A 22 0.30 0.19 4.96
N LEU A 23 0.69 1.37 4.48
CA LEU A 23 1.55 1.56 3.30
C LEU A 23 3.03 1.39 3.69
N GLU A 24 3.71 0.37 3.15
CA GLU A 24 5.14 0.13 3.46
C GLU A 24 6.03 1.09 2.68
N ARG A 25 6.61 2.07 3.37
CA ARG A 25 7.56 3.01 2.81
C ARG A 25 8.95 2.38 2.67
N TRP A 26 9.43 1.70 3.70
CA TRP A 26 10.75 1.07 3.72
C TRP A 26 10.63 -0.40 4.11
N SER A 27 11.14 -1.30 3.26
CA SER A 27 11.32 -2.71 3.64
C SER A 27 12.58 -2.91 4.48
N ASP A 28 13.55 -2.00 4.35
CA ASP A 28 14.71 -1.85 5.24
C ASP A 28 15.06 -0.36 5.31
N GLU A 29 14.69 0.29 6.40
CA GLU A 29 14.85 1.73 6.61
C GLU A 29 16.34 2.12 6.71
N GLU A 30 17.19 1.27 7.29
CA GLU A 30 18.60 1.58 7.52
C GLU A 30 19.41 1.49 6.22
N ARG A 31 19.04 0.55 5.34
CA ARG A 31 19.62 0.42 4.00
C ARG A 31 18.91 1.24 2.93
N ALA A 32 17.92 2.05 3.31
CA ALA A 32 17.04 2.79 2.40
C ALA A 32 16.44 1.90 1.29
N THR A 33 16.07 0.67 1.62
CA THR A 33 15.44 -0.26 0.66
C THR A 33 13.96 0.06 0.55
N PRO A 34 13.47 0.47 -0.64
CA PRO A 34 12.11 0.94 -0.81
C PRO A 34 11.10 -0.17 -0.56
N GLY A 35 10.06 0.15 0.19
CA GLY A 35 8.91 -0.71 0.38
C GLY A 35 7.95 -0.71 -0.81
N TRP A 36 6.94 -1.56 -0.75
CA TRP A 36 6.03 -1.81 -1.88
C TRP A 36 5.26 -0.57 -2.36
N ILE A 37 5.07 0.46 -1.53
CA ILE A 37 4.34 1.67 -1.96
C ILE A 37 5.16 2.55 -2.92
N GLN A 38 6.48 2.36 -2.98
CA GLN A 38 7.37 3.25 -3.75
C GLN A 38 8.34 2.52 -4.69
N LYS A 39 8.57 1.21 -4.51
CA LYS A 39 9.36 0.42 -5.45
C LYS A 39 8.52 -0.01 -6.66
N PRO A 40 9.12 -0.18 -7.85
CA PRO A 40 8.44 -0.85 -8.97
C PRO A 40 7.95 -2.25 -8.56
N LEU A 41 6.70 -2.58 -8.88
CA LEU A 41 6.11 -3.89 -8.63
C LEU A 41 5.84 -4.60 -9.96
N ALA A 42 5.97 -5.93 -9.97
CA ALA A 42 5.67 -6.78 -11.12
C ALA A 42 4.18 -7.19 -11.20
N CYS A 43 3.33 -6.60 -10.35
CA CYS A 43 1.90 -6.84 -10.30
C CYS A 43 1.09 -5.63 -10.79
N ASP A 44 -0.09 -5.90 -11.37
CA ASP A 44 -1.06 -4.87 -11.73
C ASP A 44 -1.86 -4.38 -10.50
N PHE A 45 -2.13 -5.30 -9.57
CA PHE A 45 -2.92 -5.03 -8.37
C PHE A 45 -2.28 -5.59 -7.10
N ILE A 46 -2.66 -5.02 -5.96
CA ILE A 46 -2.45 -5.58 -4.63
C ILE A 46 -3.80 -6.00 -4.06
N ALA A 47 -3.97 -7.27 -3.73
CA ALA A 47 -5.07 -7.76 -2.92
C ALA A 47 -4.74 -7.54 -1.44
N TYR A 48 -5.32 -6.51 -0.84
CA TYR A 48 -5.13 -6.17 0.56
C TYR A 48 -6.30 -6.67 1.40
N ALA A 49 -6.10 -7.77 2.11
CA ALA A 49 -7.14 -8.48 2.85
C ALA A 49 -7.04 -8.28 4.36
N PHE A 50 -8.20 -8.13 5.00
CA PHE A 50 -8.39 -8.26 6.44
C PHE A 50 -9.01 -9.63 6.72
N ALA A 51 -8.24 -10.53 7.33
CA ALA A 51 -8.65 -11.92 7.54
C ALA A 51 -9.92 -12.07 8.40
N PRO A 52 -10.09 -11.34 9.53
CA PRO A 52 -11.27 -11.51 10.40
C PRO A 52 -12.59 -11.13 9.72
N SER A 53 -12.66 -9.96 9.10
CA SER A 53 -13.85 -9.48 8.39
C SER A 53 -14.05 -10.10 7.01
N ARG A 54 -13.06 -10.82 6.48
CA ARG A 54 -13.03 -11.34 5.10
C ARG A 54 -13.20 -10.24 4.05
N ARG A 55 -12.80 -9.01 4.38
CA ARG A 55 -12.82 -7.87 3.48
C ARG A 55 -11.51 -7.79 2.72
N CYS A 56 -11.58 -7.67 1.40
CA CYS A 56 -10.41 -7.52 0.53
C CYS A 56 -10.57 -6.30 -0.37
N TYR A 57 -9.55 -5.45 -0.41
CA TYR A 57 -9.44 -4.34 -1.33
C TYR A 57 -8.52 -4.73 -2.48
N LEU A 58 -8.98 -4.57 -3.71
CA LEU A 58 -8.14 -4.75 -4.89
C LEU A 58 -7.60 -3.38 -5.32
N LEU A 59 -6.34 -3.10 -4.96
CA LEU A 59 -5.73 -1.80 -5.14
C LEU A 59 -4.92 -1.75 -6.45
N PRO A 60 -5.22 -0.84 -7.40
CA PRO A 60 -4.47 -0.73 -8.65
C PRO A 60 -3.10 -0.08 -8.39
N VAL A 61 -2.01 -0.76 -8.76
CA VAL A 61 -0.64 -0.37 -8.36
C VAL A 61 -0.26 1.02 -8.88
N ALA A 62 -0.44 1.28 -10.17
CA ALA A 62 0.03 2.55 -10.76
C ALA A 62 -0.68 3.79 -10.17
N PRO A 63 -2.03 3.84 -10.08
CA PRO A 63 -2.73 4.91 -9.38
C PRO A 63 -2.37 5.01 -7.90
N LEU A 64 -2.23 3.88 -7.19
CA LEU A 64 -1.84 3.85 -5.78
C LEU A 64 -0.46 4.49 -5.54
N GLN A 65 0.54 4.13 -6.35
CA GLN A 65 1.87 4.71 -6.25
C GLN A 65 1.91 6.17 -6.71
N ARG A 66 1.02 6.59 -7.64
CA ARG A 66 0.85 8.03 -7.95
C ARG A 66 0.24 8.78 -6.78
N ALA A 67 -0.81 8.25 -6.14
CA ALA A 67 -1.41 8.83 -4.95
C ALA A 67 -0.38 9.02 -3.83
N TRP A 68 0.50 8.03 -3.63
CA TRP A 68 1.63 8.13 -2.71
C TRP A 68 2.61 9.25 -3.10
N ARG A 69 3.01 9.36 -4.36
CA ARG A 69 3.92 10.45 -4.80
C ARG A 69 3.33 11.84 -4.58
N MET A 70 2.01 11.99 -4.72
CA MET A 70 1.32 13.27 -4.54
C MET A 70 1.12 13.65 -3.06
N ASN A 71 0.89 12.66 -2.19
CA ASN A 71 0.42 12.92 -0.81
C ASN A 71 1.33 12.34 0.29
N GLY A 72 2.28 11.48 -0.05
CA GLY A 72 3.01 10.64 0.89
C GLY A 72 3.76 11.43 1.95
N ARG A 73 4.36 12.56 1.59
CA ARG A 73 5.01 13.46 2.57
C ARG A 73 4.01 13.99 3.59
N HIS A 74 2.87 14.49 3.12
CA HIS A 74 1.82 15.00 4.00
C HIS A 74 1.25 13.89 4.89
N TRP A 75 1.05 12.68 4.36
CA TRP A 75 0.58 11.54 5.15
C TRP A 75 1.58 11.08 6.21
N ILE A 76 2.89 11.14 5.94
CA ILE A 76 3.93 10.89 6.96
C ILE A 76 3.78 11.90 8.09
N ASP A 77 3.63 13.18 7.77
CA ASP A 77 3.54 14.24 8.78
C ASP A 77 2.22 14.15 9.58
N LEU A 78 1.11 13.75 8.94
CA LEU A 78 -0.22 13.71 9.54
C LEU A 78 -0.51 12.42 10.32
N TYR A 79 -0.16 11.26 9.76
CA TYR A 79 -0.50 9.94 10.33
C TYR A 79 0.68 9.26 11.03
N GLY A 80 1.89 9.79 10.84
CA GLY A 80 3.12 9.25 11.40
C GLY A 80 3.59 7.97 10.73
N GLU A 81 4.69 7.43 11.24
CA GLU A 81 5.28 6.17 10.80
C GLU A 81 5.16 5.09 11.89
N ARG A 82 4.82 3.87 11.46
CA ARG A 82 4.85 2.66 12.27
C ARG A 82 6.05 1.82 11.84
N ARG A 83 7.00 1.69 12.75
CA ARG A 83 8.22 0.91 12.55
C ARG A 83 8.05 -0.48 13.17
N ALA A 84 8.53 -1.51 12.48
CA ALA A 84 8.64 -2.85 13.04
C ALA A 84 10.12 -3.28 13.04
N LEU A 85 10.57 -3.78 14.18
CA LEU A 85 11.92 -4.30 14.36
C LEU A 85 11.92 -5.78 13.98
N ASN A 86 12.62 -6.12 12.91
CA ASN A 86 12.86 -7.50 12.49
C ASN A 86 14.30 -7.90 12.82
N PRO A 87 14.63 -9.21 12.84
CA PRO A 87 16.01 -9.64 13.00
C PRO A 87 16.92 -9.06 11.90
N GLY A 88 17.71 -8.04 12.25
CA GLY A 88 18.72 -7.43 11.37
C GLY A 88 18.23 -6.30 10.45
N TYR A 89 16.96 -5.89 10.51
CA TYR A 89 16.46 -4.75 9.73
C TYR A 89 15.18 -4.15 10.33
N ARG A 90 14.86 -2.91 9.94
CA ARG A 90 13.65 -2.20 10.39
C ARG A 90 12.78 -1.85 9.20
N THR A 91 11.50 -2.21 9.24
CA THR A 91 10.52 -1.74 8.24
C THR A 91 9.85 -0.46 8.73
N SER A 92 9.44 0.41 7.82
CA SER A 92 8.64 1.60 8.12
C SER A 92 7.39 1.63 7.26
N ASN A 93 6.27 1.97 7.88
CA ASN A 93 4.98 2.01 7.24
C ASN A 93 4.17 3.26 7.65
N VAL A 94 3.27 3.71 6.79
CA VAL A 94 2.37 4.84 7.07
C VAL A 94 0.92 4.34 7.05
N PRO A 95 0.17 4.44 8.16
CA PRO A 95 -1.23 4.00 8.22
C PRO A 95 -2.12 5.09 7.60
N VAL A 96 -2.59 4.88 6.37
CA VAL A 96 -3.48 5.84 5.69
C VAL A 96 -4.92 5.37 5.82
N PRO A 97 -5.85 6.20 6.36
CA PRO A 97 -7.26 5.85 6.45
C PRO A 97 -7.82 5.39 5.10
N ILE A 98 -8.65 4.34 5.11
CA ILE A 98 -9.13 3.70 3.89
C ILE A 98 -9.84 4.71 2.97
N GLU A 99 -10.77 5.50 3.49
CA GLU A 99 -11.51 6.50 2.70
C GLU A 99 -10.58 7.55 2.08
N THR A 100 -9.60 8.05 2.85
CA THR A 100 -8.57 8.98 2.36
C THR A 100 -7.78 8.36 1.22
N LEU A 101 -7.34 7.11 1.37
CA LEU A 101 -6.55 6.43 0.36
C LEU A 101 -7.37 6.16 -0.91
N MET A 102 -8.60 5.68 -0.79
CA MET A 102 -9.48 5.41 -1.93
C MET A 102 -9.79 6.69 -2.72
N GLY A 103 -10.07 7.79 -2.02
CA GLY A 103 -10.25 9.10 -2.66
C GLY A 103 -8.98 9.59 -3.37
N ALA A 104 -7.82 9.41 -2.76
CA ALA A 104 -6.55 9.80 -3.36
C ALA A 104 -6.17 8.94 -4.57
N ILE A 105 -6.45 7.63 -4.54
CA ILE A 105 -6.28 6.72 -5.69
C ILE A 105 -7.15 7.21 -6.86
N ALA A 106 -8.43 7.51 -6.60
CA ALA A 106 -9.34 8.00 -7.64
C ALA A 106 -8.87 9.34 -8.23
N ALA A 107 -8.49 10.30 -7.39
CA ALA A 107 -7.92 11.57 -7.84
C ALA A 107 -6.63 11.38 -8.65
N ALA A 108 -5.81 10.40 -8.26
CA ALA A 108 -4.58 10.04 -8.96
C ALA A 108 -4.82 9.36 -10.33
N MET A 109 -6.06 9.13 -10.77
CA MET A 109 -6.38 8.66 -12.12
C MET A 109 -6.71 9.79 -13.10
N VAL A 110 -6.85 11.04 -12.61
CA VAL A 110 -7.08 12.22 -13.44
C VAL A 110 -5.74 12.85 -13.85
N LEU A 111 -5.61 13.19 -15.13
CA LEU A 111 -4.45 13.84 -15.75
C LEU A 111 -4.73 15.32 -16.03
#